data_AF-A0A846P2M1-F1
#
_entry.id   AF-A0A846P2M1-F1
#
_cell.length_a   1.000
_cell.length_b   1.000
_cell.length_c   1.000
_cell.angle_alpha   90.00
_cell.angle_beta   90.00
_cell.angle_gamma   90.00
#
_symmetry.space_group_name_H-M   'P 1'
#
loop_
_entity.id
_entity.type
_entity.pdbx_description
1 polymer ?
#
loop_
_entity_poly.entity_id
_entity_poly.type
_entity_poly.pdbx_seq_one_letter_code
_entity_poly.pdbx_strand_id
1 'polypeptide(L)'
;MMTRSCSKSKQKVFCIFIIMAAFLFLCELVYAQEEEKIVIGKKVRMQSYILEKEMHLSIHIPDDYQGSNVRYPVLYTFQTHFEQIAGVIKSLYDYSLIPKIIYVQIDNYEYSYLTPTKIESDPNSGQADKFLKFFREELFPFMDSNYRVHNYRIIFSNSWGAAFIVYAILTQPDLFQTGIASIPWVNYEDQNRFIIENAASILKRKIYHNNYLYMTMDNESILLPDLETFIGILKENPKQGLEWEYHHWPEEDHTSTPHRSIYSGLRSLFEDWYQIPDEIVDKGLEEIKRHERTLNNEFGYEIGVSTSALRRAGIKLRRENRYDEAIEIFKYEIEKNPNNAGSYIALGRAYEENNQLGLAKESFEKAYQIAISTSYPQIKWVKNFLDRINQKINDAKK
;
A
#
# COMPACT_ATOMS: atom_id res chain seq x y z
N MET A 1 2.22 34.34 83.88
CA MET A 1 3.30 34.11 82.89
C MET A 1 3.10 32.72 82.29
N MET A 2 2.27 32.58 81.25
CA MET A 2 2.14 31.37 80.40
C MET A 2 0.96 31.62 79.46
N THR A 3 1.23 31.86 78.17
CA THR A 3 0.31 31.72 77.00
C THR A 3 0.88 32.50 75.79
N ARG A 4 2.11 32.20 75.35
CA ARG A 4 2.61 32.72 74.06
C ARG A 4 3.40 31.72 73.20
N SER A 5 3.54 30.45 73.60
CA SER A 5 4.30 29.47 72.79
C SER A 5 3.46 28.59 71.85
N CYS A 6 2.11 28.60 71.96
CA CYS A 6 1.26 27.68 71.18
C CYS A 6 0.96 28.15 69.73
N SER A 7 1.23 29.42 69.39
CA SER A 7 0.91 30.00 68.08
C SER A 7 1.91 29.61 66.97
N LYS A 8 3.21 29.51 67.29
CA LYS A 8 4.25 29.25 66.28
C LYS A 8 4.28 27.81 65.78
N SER A 9 3.86 26.82 66.58
CA SER A 9 3.86 25.42 66.14
C SER A 9 2.70 25.13 65.18
N LYS A 10 1.50 25.68 65.43
CA LYS A 10 0.35 25.57 64.53
C LYS A 10 0.62 26.18 63.15
N GLN A 11 1.34 27.31 63.12
CA GLN A 11 1.73 27.97 61.87
C GLN A 11 2.74 27.14 61.06
N LYS A 12 3.71 26.48 61.73
CA LYS A 12 4.65 25.56 61.07
C LYS A 12 3.96 24.33 60.50
N VAL A 13 3.03 23.72 61.23
CA VAL A 13 2.26 22.56 60.77
C VAL A 13 1.40 22.94 59.56
N PHE A 14 0.77 24.11 59.59
CA PHE A 14 -0.04 24.61 58.46
C PHE A 14 0.81 24.87 57.20
N CYS A 15 2.00 25.46 57.33
CA CYS A 15 2.91 25.65 56.19
C CYS A 15 3.43 24.32 55.62
N ILE A 16 3.71 23.31 56.46
CA ILE A 16 4.11 21.98 56.00
C ILE A 16 2.96 21.32 55.22
N PHE A 17 1.72 21.43 55.70
CA PHE A 17 0.55 20.93 54.98
C PHE A 17 0.37 21.61 53.61
N ILE A 18 0.59 22.93 53.51
CA ILE A 18 0.52 23.65 52.23
C ILE A 18 1.64 23.22 51.28
N ILE A 19 2.88 23.07 51.77
CA ILE A 19 4.00 22.62 50.94
C ILE A 19 3.79 21.18 50.47
N MET A 20 3.28 20.30 51.33
CA MET A 20 3.00 18.90 51.00
C MET A 20 1.81 18.79 50.02
N ALA A 21 0.77 19.61 50.17
CA ALA A 21 -0.33 19.70 49.22
C ALA A 21 0.12 20.27 47.86
N ALA A 22 1.00 21.28 47.85
CA ALA A 22 1.59 21.82 46.63
C ALA A 22 2.51 20.79 45.94
N PHE A 23 3.25 19.98 46.70
CA PHE A 23 4.09 18.91 46.17
C PHE A 23 3.26 17.77 45.58
N LEU A 24 2.14 17.40 46.22
CA LEU A 24 1.18 16.42 45.68
C LEU A 24 0.49 16.94 44.40
N PHE A 25 0.15 18.23 44.34
CA PHE A 25 -0.39 18.86 43.13
C PHE A 25 0.63 18.98 41.99
N LEU A 26 1.92 19.18 42.32
CA LEU A 26 3.02 19.18 41.35
C LEU A 26 3.34 17.77 40.83
N CYS A 27 3.13 16.72 41.62
CA CYS A 27 3.28 15.34 41.17
C CYS A 27 2.21 14.92 40.14
N GLU A 28 0.98 15.44 40.23
CA GLU A 28 -0.08 15.16 39.24
C GLU A 28 0.20 15.81 37.87
N LEU A 29 0.95 16.91 37.82
CA LEU A 29 1.36 17.58 36.58
C LEU A 29 2.53 16.87 35.86
N VAL A 30 3.20 15.91 36.49
CA VAL A 30 4.45 15.30 35.98
C VAL A 30 4.22 13.97 35.25
N TYR A 31 3.00 13.41 35.24
CA TYR A 31 2.72 12.10 34.62
C TYR A 31 1.53 12.04 33.67
N ALA A 32 1.17 13.14 33.00
CA ALA A 32 0.49 13.02 31.72
C ALA A 32 1.54 12.73 30.65
N GLN A 33 2.02 11.48 30.56
CA GLN A 33 2.66 11.04 29.32
C GLN A 33 1.59 11.15 28.24
N GLU A 34 1.77 12.03 27.25
CA GLU A 34 0.92 12.03 26.07
C GLU A 34 1.04 10.64 25.43
N GLU A 35 0.02 9.80 25.65
CA GLU A 35 -0.07 8.52 24.95
C GLU A 35 -0.30 8.80 23.47
N GLU A 36 0.74 8.61 22.65
CA GLU A 36 0.60 8.62 21.21
C GLU A 36 -0.21 7.39 20.76
N LYS A 37 -1.37 7.62 20.16
CA LYS A 37 -2.23 6.55 19.64
C LYS A 37 -1.72 6.05 18.30
N ILE A 38 -1.69 4.73 18.14
CA ILE A 38 -1.54 4.10 16.82
C ILE A 38 -2.88 4.21 16.09
N VAL A 39 -2.94 5.07 15.07
CA VAL A 39 -4.15 5.29 14.26
C VAL A 39 -4.01 4.54 12.93
N ILE A 40 -4.78 3.46 12.78
CA ILE A 40 -4.74 2.62 11.57
C ILE A 40 -5.74 3.09 10.51
N GLY A 41 -6.82 3.77 10.90
CA GLY A 41 -7.82 4.27 9.96
C GLY A 41 -8.98 4.97 10.64
N LYS A 42 -10.01 5.29 9.86
CA LYS A 42 -11.23 5.96 10.33
C LYS A 42 -12.49 5.29 9.77
N LYS A 43 -13.58 5.35 10.54
CA LYS A 43 -14.90 4.94 10.07
C LYS A 43 -15.63 6.10 9.41
N VAL A 44 -16.30 5.81 8.31
CA VAL A 44 -17.10 6.76 7.51
C VAL A 44 -18.44 6.11 7.20
N ARG A 45 -19.49 6.92 7.09
CA ARG A 45 -20.83 6.48 6.73
C ARG A 45 -21.29 7.23 5.50
N MET A 46 -22.03 6.55 4.63
CA MET A 46 -22.68 7.18 3.48
C MET A 46 -24.05 6.55 3.26
N GLN A 47 -25.04 7.36 2.89
CA GLN A 47 -26.33 6.82 2.46
C GLN A 47 -26.20 6.25 1.04
N SER A 48 -26.60 5.00 0.86
CA SER A 48 -26.79 4.40 -0.47
C SER A 48 -28.27 4.41 -0.80
N TYR A 49 -28.62 4.99 -1.95
CA TYR A 49 -29.96 4.94 -2.51
C TYR A 49 -30.13 3.71 -3.39
N ILE A 50 -29.04 3.24 -4.02
CA ILE A 50 -29.04 2.00 -4.78
C ILE A 50 -29.27 0.80 -3.86
N LEU A 51 -28.55 0.70 -2.75
CA LEU A 51 -28.69 -0.39 -1.78
C LEU A 51 -29.75 -0.11 -0.71
N GLU A 52 -30.39 1.06 -0.75
CA GLU A 52 -31.49 1.47 0.13
C GLU A 52 -31.13 1.41 1.62
N LYS A 53 -29.86 1.66 1.95
CA LYS A 53 -29.36 1.61 3.33
C LYS A 53 -28.13 2.48 3.56
N GLU A 54 -27.83 2.74 4.84
CA GLU A 54 -26.57 3.38 5.23
C GLU A 54 -25.42 2.37 5.07
N MET A 55 -24.38 2.73 4.32
CA MET A 55 -23.17 1.96 4.14
C MET A 55 -22.09 2.43 5.12
N HIS A 56 -21.41 1.47 5.74
CA HIS A 56 -20.34 1.70 6.70
C HIS A 56 -19.01 1.35 6.06
N LEU A 57 -18.08 2.29 6.09
CA LEU A 57 -16.77 2.17 5.48
C LEU A 57 -15.68 2.33 6.53
N SER A 58 -14.65 1.51 6.47
CA SER A 58 -13.39 1.72 7.20
C SER A 58 -12.31 2.14 6.19
N ILE A 59 -11.66 3.27 6.43
CA ILE A 59 -10.75 3.91 5.46
C ILE A 59 -9.37 4.13 6.08
N HIS A 60 -8.34 3.60 5.44
CA HIS A 60 -6.93 3.88 5.69
C HIS A 60 -6.40 4.80 4.60
N ILE A 61 -5.69 5.86 5.01
CA ILE A 61 -5.03 6.81 4.11
C ILE A 61 -3.53 6.81 4.37
N PRO A 62 -2.69 7.06 3.36
CA PRO A 62 -1.24 7.10 3.56
C PRO A 62 -0.78 8.21 4.53
N ASP A 63 0.32 7.97 5.24
CA ASP A 63 0.83 8.88 6.28
C ASP A 63 1.22 10.27 5.75
N ASP A 64 1.58 10.37 4.46
CA ASP A 64 1.93 11.64 3.79
C ASP A 64 0.73 12.38 3.22
N TYR A 65 -0.49 11.85 3.37
CA TYR A 65 -1.68 12.39 2.74
C TYR A 65 -1.84 13.88 3.07
N GLN A 66 -1.79 14.29 4.34
CA GLN A 66 -2.01 15.70 4.72
C GLN A 66 -0.93 16.66 4.21
N GLY A 67 0.29 16.20 4.00
CA GLY A 67 1.42 17.01 3.55
C GLY A 67 1.60 17.05 2.03
N SER A 68 0.70 16.42 1.27
CA SER A 68 0.87 16.15 -0.15
C SER A 68 -0.41 16.41 -0.95
N ASN A 69 -0.24 16.92 -2.17
CA ASN A 69 -1.30 17.03 -3.18
C ASN A 69 -1.40 15.80 -4.09
N VAL A 70 -0.62 14.75 -3.80
CA VAL A 70 -0.64 13.49 -4.55
C VAL A 70 -2.03 12.86 -4.47
N ARG A 71 -2.44 12.26 -5.59
CA ARG A 71 -3.60 11.39 -5.70
C ARG A 71 -3.15 9.94 -5.59
N TYR A 72 -4.01 9.07 -5.08
CA TYR A 72 -3.66 7.69 -4.77
C TYR A 72 -4.60 6.71 -5.47
N PRO A 73 -4.12 5.59 -6.01
CA PRO A 73 -4.99 4.48 -6.39
C PRO A 73 -5.77 3.98 -5.16
N VAL A 74 -6.91 3.31 -5.39
CA VAL A 74 -7.79 2.88 -4.31
C VAL A 74 -7.98 1.37 -4.34
N LEU A 75 -7.74 0.73 -3.19
CA LEU A 75 -8.07 -0.65 -2.95
C LEU A 75 -9.39 -0.73 -2.18
N TYR A 76 -10.37 -1.44 -2.76
CA TYR A 76 -11.66 -1.72 -2.14
C TYR A 76 -11.70 -3.17 -1.64
N THR A 77 -12.14 -3.39 -0.41
CA THR A 77 -12.33 -4.74 0.13
C THR A 77 -13.66 -4.92 0.85
N PHE A 78 -14.04 -6.18 0.99
CA PHE A 78 -15.14 -6.66 1.82
C PHE A 78 -14.87 -8.15 2.12
N GLN A 79 -15.57 -8.73 3.11
CA GLN A 79 -15.25 -10.07 3.67
C GLN A 79 -13.86 -10.16 4.34
N THR A 80 -13.25 -9.04 4.71
CA THR A 80 -11.88 -9.00 5.27
C THR A 80 -11.82 -8.40 6.67
N HIS A 81 -10.67 -8.48 7.31
CA HIS A 81 -10.37 -7.78 8.56
C HIS A 81 -9.54 -6.52 8.27
N PHE A 82 -10.10 -5.34 8.60
CA PHE A 82 -9.54 -4.05 8.21
C PHE A 82 -8.10 -3.85 8.70
N GLU A 83 -7.83 -4.15 9.97
CA GLU A 83 -6.53 -3.95 10.60
C GLU A 83 -5.45 -4.84 9.98
N GLN A 84 -5.82 -6.07 9.63
CA GLN A 84 -4.91 -7.03 8.99
C GLN A 84 -4.50 -6.53 7.61
N ILE A 85 -5.47 -6.11 6.78
CA ILE A 85 -5.20 -5.63 5.43
C ILE A 85 -4.45 -4.29 5.46
N ALA A 86 -4.83 -3.37 6.36
CA ALA A 86 -4.10 -2.13 6.55
C ALA A 86 -2.64 -2.37 6.96
N GLY A 87 -2.38 -3.37 7.84
CA GLY A 87 -1.03 -3.78 8.21
C GLY A 87 -0.21 -4.33 7.04
N VAL A 88 -0.81 -5.16 6.17
CA VAL A 88 -0.15 -5.67 4.95
C VAL A 88 0.23 -4.53 4.02
N ILE A 89 -0.73 -3.64 3.72
CA ILE A 89 -0.51 -2.48 2.86
C ILE A 89 0.60 -1.60 3.44
N LYS A 90 0.56 -1.36 4.76
CA LYS A 90 1.59 -0.62 5.46
C LYS A 90 2.97 -1.21 5.30
N SER A 91 3.09 -2.50 5.56
CA SER A 91 4.36 -3.21 5.38
C SER A 91 4.87 -3.09 3.94
N LEU A 92 4.02 -3.32 2.94
CA LEU A 92 4.43 -3.28 1.54
C LEU A 92 4.90 -1.89 1.10
N TYR A 93 4.20 -0.82 1.48
CA TYR A 93 4.65 0.53 1.11
C TYR A 93 5.90 0.96 1.89
N ASP A 94 6.04 0.58 3.17
CA ASP A 94 7.20 0.91 4.01
C ASP A 94 8.49 0.30 3.41
N TYR A 95 8.37 -0.87 2.76
CA TYR A 95 9.46 -1.50 2.00
C TYR A 95 9.53 -1.09 0.53
N SER A 96 8.71 -0.11 0.10
CA SER A 96 8.63 0.38 -1.29
C SER A 96 8.35 -0.72 -2.32
N LEU A 97 7.56 -1.72 -1.94
CA LEU A 97 7.13 -2.84 -2.79
C LEU A 97 5.82 -2.52 -3.53
N ILE A 98 5.07 -1.52 -3.08
CA ILE A 98 3.88 -1.00 -3.75
C ILE A 98 3.88 0.53 -3.65
N PRO A 99 3.23 1.27 -4.58
CA PRO A 99 2.93 2.67 -4.37
C PRO A 99 1.98 2.82 -3.17
N LYS A 100 1.96 4.00 -2.57
CA LYS A 100 0.98 4.31 -1.53
C LYS A 100 -0.43 4.25 -2.12
N ILE A 101 -1.35 3.62 -1.42
CA ILE A 101 -2.74 3.44 -1.86
C ILE A 101 -3.69 3.89 -0.76
N ILE A 102 -4.88 4.38 -1.14
CA ILE A 102 -5.99 4.53 -0.19
C ILE A 102 -6.69 3.17 -0.09
N TYR A 103 -6.98 2.73 1.13
CA TYR A 103 -7.66 1.47 1.38
C TYR A 103 -9.04 1.71 1.99
N VAL A 104 -10.07 1.14 1.37
CA VAL A 104 -11.48 1.25 1.77
C VAL A 104 -12.06 -0.14 1.96
N GLN A 105 -12.49 -0.47 3.17
CA GLN A 105 -13.30 -1.65 3.46
C GLN A 105 -14.78 -1.28 3.55
N ILE A 106 -15.63 -2.08 2.92
CA ILE A 106 -17.09 -2.02 3.09
C ILE A 106 -17.46 -3.00 4.22
N ASP A 107 -17.90 -2.45 5.35
CA ASP A 107 -18.07 -3.21 6.59
C ASP A 107 -19.41 -3.95 6.67
N ASN A 108 -20.45 -3.45 6.00
CA ASN A 108 -21.83 -3.93 6.14
C ASN A 108 -22.46 -4.36 4.80
N TYR A 109 -21.70 -5.06 3.96
CA TYR A 109 -22.21 -5.71 2.74
C TYR A 109 -23.20 -6.85 3.07
N GLU A 110 -23.97 -7.30 2.08
CA GLU A 110 -24.87 -8.47 2.18
C GLU A 110 -24.47 -9.55 1.19
N TYR A 111 -24.64 -10.83 1.55
CA TYR A 111 -24.32 -11.96 0.67
C TYR A 111 -25.15 -11.97 -0.61
N SER A 112 -26.36 -11.41 -0.56
CA SER A 112 -27.26 -11.26 -1.71
C SER A 112 -26.63 -10.49 -2.87
N TYR A 113 -25.65 -9.63 -2.58
CA TYR A 113 -24.91 -8.80 -3.52
C TYR A 113 -23.78 -9.53 -4.25
N LEU A 114 -23.41 -10.75 -3.83
CA LEU A 114 -22.17 -11.40 -4.29
C LEU A 114 -22.39 -12.38 -5.44
N THR A 115 -23.64 -12.67 -5.78
CA THR A 115 -24.02 -13.64 -6.81
C THR A 115 -24.69 -12.94 -7.99
N PRO A 116 -24.35 -13.32 -9.24
CA PRO A 116 -24.96 -12.74 -10.44
C PRO A 116 -26.34 -13.32 -10.76
N THR A 117 -26.66 -14.47 -10.19
CA THR A 117 -27.89 -15.22 -10.40
C THR A 117 -28.46 -15.65 -9.05
N LYS A 118 -29.77 -15.97 -9.04
CA LYS A 118 -30.41 -16.48 -7.83
C LYS A 118 -29.85 -17.85 -7.45
N ILE A 119 -29.75 -18.07 -6.15
CA ILE A 119 -29.41 -19.35 -5.51
C ILE A 119 -30.58 -19.79 -4.62
N GLU A 120 -30.64 -21.07 -4.26
CA GLU A 120 -31.77 -21.65 -3.53
C GLU A 120 -31.77 -21.23 -2.06
N SER A 121 -30.60 -21.14 -1.41
CA SER A 121 -30.55 -20.82 0.03
C SER A 121 -30.88 -19.37 0.38
N ASP A 122 -30.77 -18.45 -0.58
CA ASP A 122 -31.06 -17.03 -0.39
C ASP A 122 -31.99 -16.51 -1.50
N PRO A 123 -33.30 -16.29 -1.23
CA PRO A 123 -34.24 -15.80 -2.23
C PRO A 123 -33.95 -14.35 -2.68
N ASN A 124 -33.15 -13.61 -1.91
CA ASN A 124 -32.73 -12.23 -2.20
C ASN A 124 -31.40 -12.16 -2.97
N SER A 125 -30.74 -13.30 -3.23
CA SER A 125 -29.53 -13.40 -4.05
C SER A 125 -29.71 -12.90 -5.50
N GLY A 126 -28.61 -12.86 -6.27
CA GLY A 126 -28.61 -12.42 -7.65
C GLY A 126 -28.47 -10.90 -7.82
N GLN A 127 -27.98 -10.19 -6.81
CA GLN A 127 -27.88 -8.72 -6.81
C GLN A 127 -26.47 -8.19 -7.14
N ALA A 128 -25.58 -9.00 -7.75
CA ALA A 128 -24.23 -8.54 -8.11
C ALA A 128 -24.23 -7.28 -8.98
N ASP A 129 -25.10 -7.21 -10.00
CA ASP A 129 -25.22 -6.00 -10.82
C ASP A 129 -25.68 -4.77 -10.01
N LYS A 130 -26.55 -4.95 -9.01
CA LYS A 130 -26.96 -3.87 -8.10
C LYS A 130 -25.77 -3.35 -7.28
N PHE A 131 -24.90 -4.25 -6.84
CA PHE A 131 -23.70 -3.88 -6.08
C PHE A 131 -22.63 -3.21 -6.96
N LEU A 132 -22.42 -3.70 -8.18
CA LEU A 132 -21.56 -3.04 -9.18
C LEU A 132 -22.07 -1.63 -9.52
N LYS A 133 -23.40 -1.45 -9.58
CA LYS A 133 -24.02 -0.14 -9.75
C LYS A 133 -23.75 0.78 -8.57
N PHE A 134 -23.86 0.28 -7.33
CA PHE A 134 -23.48 1.03 -6.12
C PHE A 134 -22.03 1.53 -6.18
N PHE A 135 -21.09 0.65 -6.55
CA PHE A 135 -19.69 1.07 -6.72
C PHE A 135 -19.56 2.22 -7.72
N ARG A 136 -20.16 2.06 -8.91
CA ARG A 136 -20.07 3.01 -10.02
C ARG A 136 -20.68 4.36 -9.72
N GLU A 137 -21.91 4.38 -9.19
CA GLU A 137 -22.75 5.57 -9.15
C GLU A 137 -22.75 6.26 -7.79
N GLU A 138 -22.33 5.58 -6.71
CA GLU A 138 -22.36 6.13 -5.36
C GLU A 138 -20.99 6.09 -4.68
N LEU A 139 -20.36 4.93 -4.54
CA LEU A 139 -19.12 4.82 -3.77
C LEU A 139 -17.94 5.53 -4.44
N PHE A 140 -17.73 5.35 -5.74
CA PHE A 140 -16.63 6.03 -6.43
C PHE A 140 -16.81 7.55 -6.44
N PRO A 141 -17.98 8.12 -6.80
CA PRO A 141 -18.19 9.57 -6.68
C PRO A 141 -18.01 10.11 -5.26
N PHE A 142 -18.42 9.34 -4.24
CA PHE A 142 -18.18 9.69 -2.85
C PHE A 142 -16.67 9.75 -2.55
N MET A 143 -15.90 8.76 -2.99
CA MET A 143 -14.44 8.76 -2.81
C MET A 143 -13.77 9.89 -3.59
N ASP A 144 -14.16 10.13 -4.84
CA ASP A 144 -13.63 11.20 -5.71
C ASP A 144 -13.86 12.60 -5.12
N SER A 145 -14.98 12.79 -4.41
CA SER A 145 -15.35 14.08 -3.81
C SER A 145 -14.69 14.34 -2.45
N ASN A 146 -14.36 13.27 -1.71
CA ASN A 146 -13.87 13.38 -0.33
C ASN A 146 -12.37 13.06 -0.19
N TYR A 147 -11.75 12.46 -1.21
CA TYR A 147 -10.37 12.03 -1.17
C TYR A 147 -9.63 12.31 -2.48
N ARG A 148 -8.31 12.47 -2.40
CA ARG A 148 -7.42 12.60 -3.57
C ARG A 148 -7.14 11.22 -4.14
N VAL A 149 -8.03 10.75 -5.02
CA VAL A 149 -7.95 9.43 -5.62
C VAL A 149 -7.64 9.49 -7.12
N HIS A 150 -6.99 8.45 -7.63
CA HIS A 150 -6.89 8.14 -9.05
C HIS A 150 -8.04 7.23 -9.48
N ASN A 151 -8.27 7.14 -10.79
CA ASN A 151 -9.25 6.22 -11.38
C ASN A 151 -8.78 4.76 -11.42
N TYR A 152 -7.53 4.48 -11.03
CA TYR A 152 -7.02 3.12 -10.93
C TYR A 152 -7.54 2.46 -9.65
N ARG A 153 -8.47 1.51 -9.83
CA ARG A 153 -9.23 0.87 -8.75
C ARG A 153 -8.91 -0.61 -8.69
N ILE A 154 -8.50 -1.04 -7.50
CA ILE A 154 -8.19 -2.43 -7.16
C ILE A 154 -9.33 -2.94 -6.28
N ILE A 155 -9.77 -4.17 -6.50
CA ILE A 155 -10.74 -4.85 -5.63
C ILE A 155 -10.13 -6.14 -5.08
N PHE A 156 -10.29 -6.39 -3.78
CA PHE A 156 -9.85 -7.61 -3.12
C PHE A 156 -10.92 -8.17 -2.18
N SER A 157 -11.12 -9.48 -2.26
CA SER A 157 -12.01 -10.22 -1.37
C SER A 157 -11.67 -11.71 -1.43
N ASN A 158 -12.40 -12.51 -0.64
CA ASN A 158 -12.23 -13.95 -0.55
C ASN A 158 -13.54 -14.69 -0.79
N SER A 159 -13.46 -15.98 -1.12
CA SER A 159 -14.61 -16.88 -1.22
C SER A 159 -15.67 -16.36 -2.20
N TRP A 160 -16.91 -16.14 -1.75
CA TRP A 160 -17.99 -15.60 -2.60
C TRP A 160 -17.72 -14.19 -3.11
N GLY A 161 -17.00 -13.37 -2.34
CA GLY A 161 -16.58 -12.06 -2.78
C GLY A 161 -15.49 -12.12 -3.84
N ALA A 162 -14.62 -13.12 -3.77
CA ALA A 162 -13.67 -13.40 -4.85
C ALA A 162 -14.38 -13.88 -6.12
N ALA A 163 -15.46 -14.65 -6.01
CA ALA A 163 -16.32 -14.97 -7.16
C ALA A 163 -16.99 -13.72 -7.75
N PHE A 164 -17.49 -12.81 -6.90
CA PHE A 164 -17.99 -11.50 -7.32
C PHE A 164 -16.91 -10.70 -8.07
N ILE A 165 -15.65 -10.71 -7.61
CA ILE A 165 -14.54 -10.04 -8.30
C ILE A 165 -14.31 -10.63 -9.69
N VAL A 166 -14.28 -11.96 -9.81
CA VAL A 166 -14.16 -12.62 -11.12
C VAL A 166 -15.30 -12.19 -12.03
N TYR A 167 -16.54 -12.21 -11.53
CA TYR A 167 -17.70 -11.72 -12.28
C TYR A 167 -17.57 -10.25 -12.69
N ALA A 168 -17.14 -9.37 -11.78
CA ALA A 168 -16.96 -7.94 -12.01
C ALA A 168 -15.93 -7.66 -13.10
N ILE A 169 -14.75 -8.29 -13.02
CA ILE A 169 -13.68 -8.13 -14.01
C ILE A 169 -14.15 -8.64 -15.37
N LEU A 170 -14.79 -9.81 -15.43
CA LEU A 170 -15.26 -10.36 -16.69
C LEU A 170 -16.35 -9.49 -17.34
N THR A 171 -17.30 -8.97 -16.57
CA THR A 171 -18.51 -8.34 -17.13
C THR A 171 -18.46 -6.81 -17.18
N GLN A 172 -17.70 -6.18 -16.28
CA GLN A 172 -17.58 -4.72 -16.12
C GLN A 172 -16.09 -4.30 -16.03
N PRO A 173 -15.26 -4.59 -17.05
CA PRO A 173 -13.82 -4.35 -17.00
C PRO A 173 -13.41 -2.88 -16.81
N ASP A 174 -14.29 -1.93 -17.13
CA ASP A 174 -14.03 -0.50 -16.89
C ASP A 174 -14.16 -0.08 -15.42
N LEU A 175 -14.79 -0.91 -14.59
CA LEU A 175 -15.11 -0.55 -13.21
C LEU A 175 -13.91 -0.72 -12.27
N PHE A 176 -13.15 -1.81 -12.47
CA PHE A 176 -11.94 -2.13 -11.72
C PHE A 176 -10.84 -2.56 -12.69
N GLN A 177 -9.68 -1.92 -12.60
CA GLN A 177 -8.50 -2.29 -13.39
C GLN A 177 -7.90 -3.59 -12.86
N THR A 178 -7.97 -3.82 -11.54
CA THR A 178 -7.38 -5.01 -10.94
C THR A 178 -8.34 -5.72 -10.00
N GLY A 179 -8.46 -7.05 -10.14
CA GLY A 179 -9.10 -7.93 -9.17
C GLY A 179 -8.09 -8.87 -8.53
N ILE A 180 -8.02 -8.89 -7.20
CA ILE A 180 -7.31 -9.92 -6.42
C ILE A 180 -8.37 -10.81 -5.78
N ALA A 181 -8.49 -12.03 -6.26
CA ALA A 181 -9.56 -12.96 -5.91
C ALA A 181 -8.98 -14.16 -5.15
N SER A 182 -9.15 -14.16 -3.82
CA SER A 182 -8.68 -15.27 -2.98
C SER A 182 -9.73 -16.37 -2.88
N ILE A 183 -9.41 -17.59 -3.31
CA ILE A 183 -10.30 -18.76 -3.27
C ILE A 183 -11.65 -18.43 -3.93
N PRO A 184 -11.67 -18.02 -5.22
CA PRO A 184 -12.89 -17.58 -5.88
C PRO A 184 -13.89 -18.73 -5.99
N TRP A 185 -15.00 -18.61 -5.25
CA TRP A 185 -16.08 -19.60 -5.24
C TRP A 185 -16.94 -19.53 -6.51
N VAL A 186 -16.37 -19.95 -7.65
CA VAL A 186 -16.98 -19.78 -9.00
C VAL A 186 -18.15 -20.72 -9.31
N ASN A 187 -18.45 -21.67 -8.43
CA ASN A 187 -19.63 -22.54 -8.49
C ASN A 187 -20.55 -22.28 -7.29
N TYR A 188 -21.69 -21.65 -7.50
CA TYR A 188 -22.65 -21.35 -6.43
C TYR A 188 -23.55 -22.58 -6.18
N GLU A 189 -23.59 -23.07 -4.93
CA GLU A 189 -24.48 -24.18 -4.49
C GLU A 189 -24.46 -25.43 -5.38
N ASP A 190 -23.29 -25.80 -5.91
CA ASP A 190 -22.99 -27.00 -6.70
C ASP A 190 -23.74 -27.16 -8.04
N GLN A 191 -24.76 -26.34 -8.33
CA GLN A 191 -25.56 -26.39 -9.56
C GLN A 191 -25.50 -25.10 -10.38
N ASN A 192 -25.06 -23.98 -9.79
CA ASN A 192 -25.06 -22.67 -10.45
C ASN A 192 -23.63 -22.25 -10.80
N ARG A 193 -23.20 -22.65 -12.00
CA ARG A 193 -21.85 -22.41 -12.53
C ARG A 193 -21.82 -21.24 -13.51
N PHE A 194 -22.60 -20.19 -13.26
CA PHE A 194 -22.80 -19.07 -14.19
C PHE A 194 -21.46 -18.49 -14.75
N ILE A 195 -20.47 -18.26 -13.88
CA ILE A 195 -19.17 -17.72 -14.28
C ILE A 195 -18.49 -18.65 -15.29
N ILE A 196 -18.39 -19.94 -14.95
CA ILE A 196 -17.73 -20.96 -15.78
C ILE A 196 -18.47 -21.10 -17.12
N GLU A 197 -19.80 -21.21 -17.09
CA GLU A 197 -20.63 -21.45 -18.28
C GLU A 197 -20.62 -20.26 -19.27
N ASN A 198 -20.44 -19.04 -18.77
CA ASN A 198 -20.54 -17.83 -19.59
C ASN A 198 -19.19 -17.17 -19.91
N ALA A 199 -18.10 -17.56 -19.22
CA ALA A 199 -16.79 -16.91 -19.35
C ALA A 199 -16.32 -16.79 -20.81
N ALA A 200 -16.33 -17.88 -21.58
CA ALA A 200 -15.89 -17.85 -22.98
C ALA A 200 -16.73 -16.88 -23.86
N SER A 201 -18.03 -16.83 -23.64
CA SER A 201 -18.94 -15.92 -24.36
C SER A 201 -18.70 -14.46 -23.96
N ILE A 202 -18.48 -14.21 -22.67
CA ILE A 202 -18.19 -12.88 -22.13
C ILE A 202 -16.86 -12.35 -22.68
N LEU A 203 -15.79 -13.15 -22.61
CA LEU A 203 -14.45 -12.78 -23.12
C LEU A 203 -14.47 -12.43 -24.60
N LYS A 204 -15.29 -13.11 -25.41
CA LYS A 204 -15.47 -12.79 -26.84
C LYS A 204 -16.11 -11.42 -27.05
N ARG A 205 -17.05 -11.01 -26.19
CA ARG A 205 -17.87 -9.79 -26.35
C ARG A 205 -17.26 -8.55 -25.70
N LYS A 206 -16.55 -8.73 -24.58
CA LYS A 206 -16.01 -7.62 -23.78
C LYS A 206 -14.67 -7.14 -24.30
N ILE A 207 -14.35 -5.88 -24.02
CA ILE A 207 -13.05 -5.26 -24.31
C ILE A 207 -12.43 -4.93 -22.97
N TYR A 208 -11.13 -5.19 -22.84
CA TYR A 208 -10.37 -5.00 -21.61
C TYR A 208 -9.26 -4.00 -21.88
N HIS A 209 -8.93 -3.21 -20.86
CA HIS A 209 -7.98 -2.11 -20.95
C HIS A 209 -6.98 -2.25 -19.80
N ASN A 210 -5.91 -3.02 -20.03
CA ASN A 210 -4.87 -3.33 -19.04
C ASN A 210 -5.46 -3.85 -17.71
N ASN A 211 -6.48 -4.70 -17.81
CA ASN A 211 -7.09 -5.36 -16.67
C ASN A 211 -6.18 -6.48 -16.18
N TYR A 212 -6.12 -6.65 -14.86
CA TYR A 212 -5.33 -7.69 -14.20
C TYR A 212 -6.18 -8.50 -13.22
N LEU A 213 -6.17 -9.83 -13.33
CA LEU A 213 -6.88 -10.73 -12.44
C LEU A 213 -5.91 -11.70 -11.75
N TYR A 214 -5.67 -11.50 -10.46
CA TYR A 214 -4.83 -12.38 -9.65
C TYR A 214 -5.70 -13.32 -8.83
N MET A 215 -5.58 -14.63 -9.07
CA MET A 215 -6.37 -15.66 -8.37
C MET A 215 -5.47 -16.58 -7.55
N THR A 216 -5.98 -16.99 -6.39
CA THR A 216 -5.30 -17.99 -5.56
C THR A 216 -6.26 -19.07 -5.10
N MET A 217 -5.74 -20.26 -4.83
CA MET A 217 -6.49 -21.38 -4.29
C MET A 217 -5.68 -22.11 -3.23
N ASP A 218 -6.36 -22.55 -2.18
CA ASP A 218 -5.86 -23.51 -1.19
C ASP A 218 -6.13 -24.95 -1.68
N ASN A 219 -6.09 -25.94 -0.79
CA ASN A 219 -6.45 -27.33 -1.14
C ASN A 219 -7.95 -27.62 -0.95
N GLU A 220 -8.85 -26.65 -1.15
CA GLU A 220 -10.31 -26.86 -1.05
C GLU A 220 -10.83 -27.81 -2.12
N SER A 221 -10.97 -29.09 -1.74
CA SER A 221 -11.30 -30.20 -2.63
C SER A 221 -12.60 -30.01 -3.43
N ILE A 222 -13.58 -29.29 -2.87
CA ILE A 222 -14.87 -29.05 -3.53
C ILE A 222 -14.72 -28.04 -4.66
N LEU A 223 -13.95 -26.97 -4.43
CA LEU A 223 -13.90 -25.81 -5.31
C LEU A 223 -12.78 -25.88 -6.34
N LEU A 224 -11.66 -26.55 -6.02
CA LEU A 224 -10.48 -26.63 -6.87
C LEU A 224 -10.81 -27.09 -8.32
N PRO A 225 -11.59 -28.17 -8.55
CA PRO A 225 -11.91 -28.62 -9.91
C PRO A 225 -12.66 -27.58 -10.76
N ASP A 226 -13.53 -26.79 -10.12
CA ASP A 226 -14.31 -25.74 -10.77
C ASP A 226 -13.44 -24.54 -11.14
N LEU A 227 -12.54 -24.14 -10.24
CA LEU A 227 -11.58 -23.10 -10.56
C LEU A 227 -10.61 -23.55 -11.65
N GLU A 228 -10.11 -24.79 -11.62
CA GLU A 228 -9.25 -25.33 -12.68
C GLU A 228 -9.97 -25.35 -14.04
N THR A 229 -11.27 -25.68 -14.06
CA THR A 229 -12.11 -25.57 -15.26
C THR A 229 -12.16 -24.13 -15.76
N PHE A 230 -12.39 -23.16 -14.88
CA PHE A 230 -12.39 -21.74 -15.23
C PHE A 230 -11.03 -21.27 -15.77
N ILE A 231 -9.92 -21.68 -15.16
CA ILE A 231 -8.56 -21.41 -15.64
C ILE A 231 -8.34 -22.00 -17.03
N GLY A 232 -8.85 -23.21 -17.31
CA GLY A 232 -8.84 -23.81 -18.64
C GLY A 232 -9.51 -22.91 -19.69
N ILE A 233 -10.68 -22.36 -19.36
CA ILE A 233 -11.40 -21.44 -20.24
C ILE A 233 -10.59 -20.17 -20.54
N LEU A 234 -9.93 -19.59 -19.53
CA LEU A 234 -9.06 -18.41 -19.72
C LEU A 234 -7.87 -18.71 -20.64
N LYS A 235 -7.26 -19.90 -20.53
CA LYS A 235 -6.16 -20.33 -21.40
C LYS A 235 -6.60 -20.54 -22.85
N GLU A 236 -7.78 -21.12 -23.06
CA GLU A 236 -8.32 -21.38 -24.40
C GLU A 236 -8.87 -20.12 -25.07
N ASN A 237 -9.15 -19.06 -24.30
CA ASN A 237 -9.71 -17.81 -24.79
C ASN A 237 -8.85 -16.61 -24.35
N PRO A 238 -7.57 -16.54 -24.77
CA PRO A 238 -6.70 -15.43 -24.40
C PRO A 238 -7.28 -14.11 -24.91
N LYS A 239 -7.27 -13.09 -24.06
CA LYS A 239 -7.91 -11.82 -24.36
C LYS A 239 -6.93 -10.66 -24.20
N GLN A 240 -6.73 -9.91 -25.28
CA GLN A 240 -5.92 -8.70 -25.25
C GLN A 240 -6.47 -7.72 -24.21
N GLY A 241 -5.56 -7.18 -23.39
CA GLY A 241 -5.89 -6.24 -22.33
C GLY A 241 -6.42 -6.88 -21.05
N LEU A 242 -6.50 -8.22 -20.97
CA LEU A 242 -6.76 -8.95 -19.73
C LEU A 242 -5.59 -9.90 -19.45
N GLU A 243 -4.78 -9.52 -18.47
CA GLU A 243 -3.76 -10.36 -17.89
C GLU A 243 -4.30 -11.05 -16.64
N TRP A 244 -3.82 -12.27 -16.38
CA TRP A 244 -4.26 -13.03 -15.22
C TRP A 244 -3.18 -13.98 -14.72
N GLU A 245 -3.23 -14.23 -13.42
CA GLU A 245 -2.36 -15.18 -12.73
C GLU A 245 -3.18 -16.10 -11.84
N TYR A 246 -2.68 -17.32 -11.68
CA TYR A 246 -3.29 -18.32 -10.82
C TYR A 246 -2.22 -19.05 -10.01
N HIS A 247 -2.39 -19.08 -8.69
CA HIS A 247 -1.47 -19.72 -7.76
C HIS A 247 -2.21 -20.69 -6.84
N HIS A 248 -1.81 -21.97 -6.84
CA HIS A 248 -2.34 -22.99 -5.94
C HIS A 248 -1.34 -23.23 -4.80
N TRP A 249 -1.80 -23.06 -3.55
CA TRP A 249 -1.00 -23.21 -2.33
C TRP A 249 -1.62 -24.31 -1.46
N PRO A 250 -1.30 -25.59 -1.71
CA PRO A 250 -1.90 -26.71 -1.00
C PRO A 250 -1.54 -26.76 0.50
N GLU A 251 -0.53 -25.99 0.92
CA GLU A 251 -0.12 -25.82 2.31
C GLU A 251 -0.95 -24.79 3.10
N GLU A 252 -1.74 -23.97 2.41
CA GLU A 252 -2.64 -22.99 3.03
C GLU A 252 -4.04 -23.58 3.24
N ASP A 253 -4.86 -22.90 4.03
CA ASP A 253 -6.27 -23.22 4.22
C ASP A 253 -7.17 -22.00 3.95
N HIS A 254 -8.50 -22.21 4.04
CA HIS A 254 -9.50 -21.19 3.71
C HIS A 254 -9.36 -19.92 4.56
N THR A 255 -8.78 -20.03 5.74
CA THR A 255 -8.61 -18.92 6.69
C THR A 255 -7.29 -18.18 6.50
N SER A 256 -6.22 -18.89 6.13
CA SER A 256 -4.88 -18.31 5.99
C SER A 256 -4.64 -17.70 4.60
N THR A 257 -5.21 -18.31 3.56
CA THR A 257 -4.99 -17.93 2.16
C THR A 257 -5.29 -16.45 1.88
N PRO A 258 -6.40 -15.85 2.33
CA PRO A 258 -6.70 -14.44 2.03
C PRO A 258 -5.57 -13.48 2.42
N HIS A 259 -4.90 -13.73 3.54
CA HIS A 259 -3.79 -12.89 3.99
C HIS A 259 -2.60 -12.94 3.02
N ARG A 260 -2.24 -14.14 2.56
CA ARG A 260 -1.16 -14.34 1.58
C ARG A 260 -1.56 -13.82 0.21
N SER A 261 -2.83 -13.97 -0.19
CA SER A 261 -3.35 -13.50 -1.48
C SER A 261 -3.21 -12.00 -1.64
N ILE A 262 -3.58 -11.20 -0.62
CA ILE A 262 -3.44 -9.74 -0.72
C ILE A 262 -1.98 -9.31 -0.79
N TYR A 263 -1.10 -9.94 0.01
CA TYR A 263 0.33 -9.65 0.00
C TYR A 263 0.95 -9.97 -1.37
N SER A 264 0.73 -11.18 -1.87
CA SER A 264 1.31 -11.65 -3.14
C SER A 264 0.68 -10.95 -4.34
N GLY A 265 -0.64 -10.75 -4.35
CA GLY A 265 -1.35 -10.12 -5.46
C GLY A 265 -0.96 -8.66 -5.65
N LEU A 266 -0.81 -7.90 -4.57
CA LEU A 266 -0.30 -6.52 -4.67
C LEU A 266 1.16 -6.49 -5.12
N ARG A 267 1.99 -7.44 -4.66
CA ARG A 267 3.39 -7.53 -5.10
C ARG A 267 3.53 -7.92 -6.57
N SER A 268 2.68 -8.80 -7.07
CA SER A 268 2.70 -9.15 -8.49
C SER A 268 2.23 -7.97 -9.35
N LEU A 269 1.11 -7.35 -8.97
CA LEU A 269 0.57 -6.16 -9.66
C LEU A 269 1.61 -5.04 -9.85
N PHE A 270 2.43 -4.78 -8.84
CA PHE A 270 3.41 -3.68 -8.87
C PHE A 270 4.85 -4.14 -9.12
N GLU A 271 5.07 -5.39 -9.57
CA GLU A 271 6.42 -5.95 -9.72
C GLU A 271 7.34 -5.05 -10.54
N ASP A 272 6.93 -4.66 -11.75
CA ASP A 272 7.70 -3.81 -12.64
C ASP A 272 7.87 -2.37 -12.13
N TRP A 273 7.03 -1.94 -11.18
CA TRP A 273 7.16 -0.63 -10.54
C TRP A 273 8.28 -0.60 -9.49
N TYR A 274 8.47 -1.69 -8.73
CA TYR A 274 9.56 -1.78 -7.75
C TYR A 274 10.77 -2.57 -8.25
N GLN A 275 10.69 -3.36 -9.30
CA GLN A 275 11.84 -4.05 -9.89
C GLN A 275 12.03 -3.56 -11.32
N ILE A 276 13.10 -2.78 -11.55
CA ILE A 276 13.49 -2.46 -12.92
C ILE A 276 14.31 -3.65 -13.43
N PRO A 277 13.94 -4.29 -14.56
CA PRO A 277 14.72 -5.36 -15.17
C PRO A 277 16.18 -4.96 -15.41
N ASP A 278 17.11 -5.89 -15.22
CA ASP A 278 18.54 -5.62 -15.35
C ASP A 278 18.89 -5.18 -16.78
N GLU A 279 18.22 -5.70 -17.80
CA GLU A 279 18.42 -5.32 -19.20
C GLU A 279 18.02 -3.86 -19.48
N ILE A 280 17.09 -3.31 -18.69
CA ILE A 280 16.70 -1.90 -18.74
C ILE A 280 17.73 -1.06 -18.00
N VAL A 281 18.16 -1.50 -16.80
CA VAL A 281 19.20 -0.81 -16.02
C VAL A 281 20.50 -0.71 -16.81
N ASP A 282 20.88 -1.77 -17.52
CA ASP A 282 22.14 -1.84 -18.27
C ASP A 282 22.18 -0.91 -19.47
N LYS A 283 21.03 -0.47 -19.97
CA LYS A 283 20.90 0.53 -21.04
C LYS A 283 20.91 1.98 -20.52
N GLY A 284 20.95 2.18 -19.20
CA GLY A 284 21.09 3.49 -18.58
C GLY A 284 19.77 4.26 -18.37
N LEU A 285 19.90 5.50 -17.90
CA LEU A 285 18.79 6.31 -17.38
C LEU A 285 17.67 6.55 -18.41
N GLU A 286 17.98 6.73 -19.69
CA GLU A 286 16.97 7.02 -20.70
C GLU A 286 16.03 5.82 -20.96
N GLU A 287 16.54 4.60 -20.82
CA GLU A 287 15.70 3.42 -20.92
C GLU A 287 14.87 3.20 -19.65
N ILE A 288 15.41 3.54 -18.48
CA ILE A 288 14.62 3.60 -17.23
C ILE A 288 13.47 4.60 -17.35
N LYS A 289 13.70 5.78 -17.94
CA LYS A 289 12.64 6.75 -18.22
C LYS A 289 11.63 6.24 -19.25
N ARG A 290 12.03 5.35 -20.16
CA ARG A 290 11.10 4.68 -21.09
C ARG A 290 10.22 3.68 -20.36
N HIS A 291 10.82 2.84 -19.51
CA HIS A 291 10.11 1.92 -18.60
C HIS A 291 9.06 2.66 -17.77
N GLU A 292 9.44 3.79 -17.19
CA GLU A 292 8.54 4.64 -16.44
C GLU A 292 7.34 5.14 -17.27
N ARG A 293 7.55 5.54 -18.52
CA ARG A 293 6.46 5.95 -19.41
C ARG A 293 5.53 4.78 -19.73
N THR A 294 6.06 3.56 -19.86
CA THR A 294 5.26 2.34 -20.03
C THR A 294 4.36 2.13 -18.82
N LEU A 295 4.92 2.14 -17.60
CA LEU A 295 4.14 2.02 -16.37
C LEU A 295 3.05 3.10 -16.27
N ASN A 296 3.38 4.36 -16.58
CA ASN A 296 2.39 5.44 -16.53
C ASN A 296 1.20 5.20 -17.47
N ASN A 297 1.45 4.61 -18.65
CA ASN A 297 0.39 4.27 -19.59
C ASN A 297 -0.43 3.06 -19.12
N GLU A 298 0.22 2.04 -18.55
CA GLU A 298 -0.44 0.83 -18.03
C GLU A 298 -1.38 1.15 -16.88
N PHE A 299 -0.90 1.94 -15.92
CA PHE A 299 -1.68 2.35 -14.75
C PHE A 299 -2.61 3.54 -15.04
N GLY A 300 -2.45 4.24 -16.16
CA GLY A 300 -3.29 5.38 -16.53
C GLY A 300 -3.12 6.62 -15.64
N TYR A 301 -2.00 6.72 -14.93
CA TYR A 301 -1.57 7.91 -14.17
C TYR A 301 -0.04 7.92 -14.01
N GLU A 302 0.52 9.05 -13.56
CA GLU A 302 1.96 9.20 -13.31
C GLU A 302 2.40 8.43 -12.05
N ILE A 303 2.41 7.10 -12.14
CA ILE A 303 2.86 6.19 -11.08
C ILE A 303 4.38 6.23 -10.89
N GLY A 304 5.11 6.56 -11.96
CA GLY A 304 6.56 6.64 -11.94
C GLY A 304 7.23 5.27 -11.77
N VAL A 305 8.43 5.29 -11.21
CA VAL A 305 9.17 4.10 -10.77
C VAL A 305 9.51 4.30 -9.30
N SER A 306 9.47 3.24 -8.51
CA SER A 306 9.83 3.28 -7.10
C SER A 306 11.23 3.88 -6.88
N THR A 307 11.35 4.78 -5.91
CA THR A 307 12.65 5.36 -5.52
C THR A 307 13.63 4.28 -5.08
N SER A 308 13.13 3.23 -4.45
CA SER A 308 13.95 2.08 -4.05
C SER A 308 14.43 1.26 -5.24
N ALA A 309 13.66 1.19 -6.33
CA ALA A 309 14.08 0.56 -7.58
C ALA A 309 15.19 1.36 -8.27
N LEU A 310 15.01 2.68 -8.39
CA LEU A 310 16.05 3.58 -8.92
C LEU A 310 17.35 3.46 -8.11
N ARG A 311 17.24 3.41 -6.78
CA ARG A 311 18.40 3.22 -5.91
C ARG A 311 19.10 1.89 -6.15
N ARG A 312 18.36 0.80 -6.30
CA ARG A 312 18.93 -0.52 -6.63
C ARG A 312 19.66 -0.50 -7.97
N ALA A 313 19.06 0.13 -8.99
CA ALA A 313 19.67 0.30 -10.30
C ALA A 313 21.00 1.06 -10.20
N GLY A 314 21.03 2.21 -9.52
CA GLY A 314 22.28 2.95 -9.31
C GLY A 314 23.32 2.17 -8.49
N ILE A 315 22.90 1.40 -7.47
CA ILE A 315 23.81 0.55 -6.68
C ILE A 315 24.42 -0.57 -7.53
N LYS A 316 23.64 -1.19 -8.44
CA LYS A 316 24.12 -2.20 -9.39
C LYS A 316 25.22 -1.61 -10.28
N LEU A 317 24.94 -0.51 -10.97
CA LEU A 317 25.91 0.16 -11.85
C LEU A 317 27.17 0.59 -11.10
N ARG A 318 27.03 1.12 -9.89
CA ARG A 318 28.19 1.47 -9.03
C ARG A 318 29.04 0.24 -8.70
N ARG A 319 28.44 -0.91 -8.41
CA ARG A 319 29.17 -2.17 -8.15
C ARG A 319 29.91 -2.69 -9.37
N GLU A 320 29.44 -2.34 -10.56
CA GLU A 320 30.07 -2.64 -11.85
C GLU A 320 31.14 -1.60 -12.25
N ASN A 321 31.44 -0.63 -11.37
CA ASN A 321 32.32 0.52 -11.63
C ASN A 321 31.82 1.50 -12.71
N ARG A 322 30.53 1.45 -13.08
CA ARG A 322 29.88 2.37 -14.01
C ARG A 322 29.41 3.62 -13.27
N TYR A 323 30.36 4.37 -12.73
CA TYR A 323 30.08 5.42 -11.75
C TYR A 323 29.28 6.60 -12.30
N ASP A 324 29.60 7.07 -13.51
CA ASP A 324 28.90 8.22 -14.10
C ASP A 324 27.41 7.92 -14.32
N GLU A 325 27.09 6.73 -14.84
CA GLU A 325 25.70 6.28 -15.03
C GLU A 325 24.98 6.08 -13.69
N ALA A 326 25.67 5.54 -12.68
CA ALA A 326 25.11 5.44 -11.33
C ALA A 326 24.79 6.82 -10.74
N ILE A 327 25.67 7.81 -10.94
CA ILE A 327 25.48 9.20 -10.51
C ILE A 327 24.25 9.81 -11.19
N GLU A 328 24.06 9.60 -12.49
CA GLU A 328 22.89 10.07 -13.23
C GLU A 328 21.59 9.50 -12.65
N ILE A 329 21.54 8.19 -12.38
CA ILE A 329 20.36 7.55 -11.78
C ILE A 329 20.11 8.07 -10.36
N PHE A 330 21.13 8.23 -9.52
CA PHE A 330 20.95 8.76 -8.17
C PHE A 330 20.48 10.22 -8.17
N LYS A 331 20.95 11.04 -9.12
CA LYS A 331 20.42 12.40 -9.30
C LYS A 331 18.94 12.37 -9.68
N TYR A 332 18.56 11.53 -10.62
CA TYR A 332 17.16 11.36 -11.01
C TYR A 332 16.28 10.86 -9.86
N GLU A 333 16.78 9.95 -9.04
CA GLU A 333 16.10 9.51 -7.81
C GLU A 333 15.85 10.68 -6.84
N ILE A 334 16.87 11.53 -6.65
CA ILE A 334 16.80 12.71 -5.76
C ILE A 334 15.85 13.78 -6.29
N GLU A 335 15.80 13.98 -7.60
CA GLU A 335 14.83 14.90 -8.23
C GLU A 335 13.38 14.51 -7.88
N LYS A 336 13.09 13.22 -7.81
CA LYS A 336 11.76 12.71 -7.43
C LYS A 336 11.51 12.67 -5.93
N ASN A 337 12.56 12.43 -5.13
CA ASN A 337 12.45 12.34 -3.69
C ASN A 337 13.61 13.08 -2.99
N PRO A 338 13.55 14.42 -2.93
CA PRO A 338 14.65 15.24 -2.41
C PRO A 338 14.83 15.14 -0.89
N ASN A 339 13.89 14.52 -0.17
CA ASN A 339 13.91 14.45 1.30
C ASN A 339 14.29 13.05 1.80
N ASN A 340 15.14 12.33 1.07
CA ASN A 340 15.59 11.00 1.45
C ASN A 340 17.10 10.96 1.71
N ALA A 341 17.50 10.79 2.98
CA ALA A 341 18.91 10.72 3.36
C ALA A 341 19.66 9.56 2.67
N GLY A 342 18.98 8.43 2.45
CA GLY A 342 19.55 7.26 1.78
C GLY A 342 19.97 7.53 0.34
N SER A 343 19.20 8.32 -0.42
CA SER A 343 19.52 8.71 -1.80
C SER A 343 20.81 9.52 -1.86
N TYR A 344 20.97 10.51 -0.97
CA TYR A 344 22.19 11.32 -0.90
C TYR A 344 23.42 10.54 -0.42
N ILE A 345 23.24 9.54 0.46
CA ILE A 345 24.34 8.62 0.82
C ILE A 345 24.76 7.80 -0.40
N ALA A 346 23.81 7.28 -1.18
CA ALA A 346 24.12 6.50 -2.37
C ALA A 346 24.87 7.34 -3.41
N LEU A 347 24.41 8.57 -3.67
CA LEU A 347 25.08 9.54 -4.53
C LEU A 347 26.49 9.88 -4.02
N GLY A 348 26.63 10.20 -2.73
CA GLY A 348 27.92 10.55 -2.14
C GLY A 348 28.95 9.43 -2.23
N ARG A 349 28.51 8.17 -2.08
CA ARG A 349 29.37 7.01 -2.30
C ARG A 349 29.79 6.85 -3.76
N ALA A 350 28.88 7.06 -4.70
CA ALA A 350 29.21 7.01 -6.13
C ALA A 350 30.25 8.08 -6.48
N TYR A 351 30.09 9.30 -5.97
CA TYR A 351 31.09 10.36 -6.12
C TYR A 351 32.44 10.02 -5.48
N GLU A 352 32.44 9.45 -4.28
CA GLU A 352 33.67 9.09 -3.59
C GLU A 352 34.47 8.02 -4.34
N GLU A 353 33.77 7.02 -4.90
CA GLU A 353 34.37 5.94 -5.69
C GLU A 353 34.77 6.42 -7.11
N ASN A 354 34.10 7.44 -7.64
CA ASN A 354 34.48 8.16 -8.86
C ASN A 354 35.56 9.25 -8.63
N ASN A 355 36.24 9.26 -7.47
CA ASN A 355 37.26 10.25 -7.08
C ASN A 355 36.79 11.73 -7.04
N GLN A 356 35.50 12.00 -7.04
CA GLN A 356 34.91 13.34 -6.94
C GLN A 356 34.64 13.71 -5.47
N LEU A 357 35.71 13.79 -4.67
CA LEU A 357 35.62 13.88 -3.19
C LEU A 357 34.83 15.12 -2.69
N GLY A 358 34.89 16.25 -3.40
CA GLY A 358 34.13 17.46 -3.05
C GLY A 358 32.61 17.22 -3.13
N LEU A 359 32.15 16.67 -4.25
CA LEU A 359 30.74 16.34 -4.47
C LEU A 359 30.25 15.23 -3.53
N ALA A 360 31.13 14.27 -3.20
CA ALA A 360 30.85 13.25 -2.19
C ALA A 360 30.55 13.89 -0.83
N LYS A 361 31.38 14.85 -0.40
CA LYS A 361 31.18 15.58 0.84
C LYS A 361 29.87 16.35 0.85
N GLU A 362 29.57 17.12 -0.19
CA GLU A 362 28.31 17.87 -0.31
C GLU A 362 27.08 16.95 -0.18
N SER A 363 27.15 15.78 -0.82
CA SER A 363 26.08 14.78 -0.76
C SER A 363 25.91 14.23 0.67
N PHE A 364 27.00 13.87 1.35
CA PHE A 364 26.92 13.38 2.74
C PHE A 364 26.47 14.46 3.74
N GLU A 365 26.85 15.72 3.52
CA GLU A 365 26.34 16.85 4.30
C GLU A 365 24.82 16.97 4.14
N LYS A 366 24.32 16.91 2.91
CA LYS A 366 22.88 16.96 2.64
C LYS A 366 22.13 15.79 3.29
N ALA A 367 22.68 14.58 3.19
CA ALA A 367 22.12 13.40 3.86
C ALA A 367 22.03 13.60 5.39
N TYR A 368 23.07 14.15 6.01
CA TYR A 368 23.10 14.42 7.45
C TYR A 368 22.10 15.49 7.86
N GLN A 369 21.94 16.56 7.08
CA GLN A 369 20.90 17.58 7.33
C GLN A 369 19.49 17.00 7.28
N ILE A 370 19.20 16.16 6.28
CA ILE A 370 17.91 15.46 6.19
C ILE A 370 17.72 14.57 7.42
N ALA A 371 18.73 13.78 7.81
CA ALA A 371 18.67 12.90 8.96
C ALA A 371 18.40 13.65 10.28
N ILE A 372 18.94 14.86 10.46
CA ILE A 372 18.61 15.73 11.59
C ILE A 372 17.14 16.15 11.53
N SER A 373 16.70 16.66 10.38
CA SER A 373 15.34 17.23 10.23
C SER A 373 14.22 16.20 10.41
N THR A 374 14.49 14.93 10.14
CA THR A 374 13.51 13.83 10.23
C THR A 374 13.67 12.98 11.49
N SER A 375 14.51 13.39 12.45
CA SER A 375 14.83 12.61 13.65
C SER A 375 15.23 11.17 13.31
N TYR A 376 16.03 10.99 12.25
CA TYR A 376 16.34 9.68 11.69
C TYR A 376 17.03 8.79 12.74
N PRO A 377 16.52 7.57 13.02
CA PRO A 377 17.04 6.73 14.10
C PRO A 377 18.53 6.42 14.00
N GLN A 378 19.07 6.36 12.79
CA GLN A 378 20.47 6.02 12.51
C GLN A 378 21.33 7.24 12.16
N ILE A 379 21.02 8.42 12.72
CA ILE A 379 21.76 9.67 12.46
C ILE A 379 23.28 9.56 12.69
N LYS A 380 23.72 8.79 13.71
CA LYS A 380 25.15 8.55 13.96
C LYS A 380 25.82 7.82 12.80
N TRP A 381 25.14 6.82 12.23
CA TRP A 381 25.64 6.09 11.07
C TRP A 381 25.75 7.01 9.84
N VAL A 382 24.79 7.91 9.63
CA VAL A 382 24.86 8.92 8.56
C VAL A 382 26.05 9.86 8.76
N LYS A 383 26.28 10.33 9.98
CA LYS A 383 27.42 11.21 10.31
C LYS A 383 28.78 10.57 9.99
N ASN A 384 28.93 9.25 10.20
CA ASN A 384 30.18 8.55 9.93
C ASN A 384 30.65 8.68 8.46
N PHE A 385 29.73 8.80 7.50
CA PHE A 385 30.10 9.04 6.09
C PHE A 385 30.77 10.41 5.91
N LEU A 386 30.23 11.44 6.58
CA LEU A 386 30.77 12.79 6.54
C LEU A 386 32.13 12.89 7.24
N ASP A 387 32.29 12.21 8.38
CA ASP A 387 33.57 12.20 9.10
C ASP A 387 34.65 11.49 8.26
N ARG A 388 34.31 10.35 7.63
CA ARG A 388 35.22 9.60 6.75
C ARG A 388 35.67 10.42 5.54
N ILE A 389 34.74 11.06 4.82
CA ILE A 389 35.11 11.80 3.60
C ILE A 389 35.98 13.02 3.93
N ASN A 390 35.74 13.70 5.05
CA ASN A 390 36.57 14.83 5.49
C ASN A 390 38.00 14.38 5.80
N GLN A 391 38.16 13.22 6.47
CA GLN A 391 39.47 12.64 6.71
C GLN A 391 40.20 12.33 5.40
N LYS A 392 39.53 11.65 4.46
CA LYS A 392 40.10 11.31 3.15
C LYS A 392 40.53 12.55 2.35
N ILE A 393 39.74 13.63 2.37
CA ILE A 393 40.08 14.91 1.73
C ILE A 393 41.31 15.56 2.40
N ASN A 394 41.40 15.50 3.73
CA ASN A 394 42.56 16.06 4.44
C ASN A 394 43.84 15.27 4.17
N ASP A 395 43.74 13.95 4.07
CA ASP A 395 44.88 13.09 3.77
C ASP A 395 45.35 13.24 2.32
N ALA A 396 44.44 13.52 1.37
CA ALA A 396 44.80 13.82 -0.03
C ALA A 396 45.47 15.19 -0.24
N LYS A 397 45.43 16.08 0.77
CA LYS A 397 46.10 17.40 0.75
C LYS A 397 47.51 17.38 1.35
N LYS A 398 47.87 16.30 2.06
CA LYS A 398 49.22 16.05 2.58
C LYS A 398 50.04 15.32 1.52
#